data_AF-A0A7K6G2G0-F1
#
_entry.id   AF-A0A7K6G2G0-F1
#
_cell.length_a   1.000
_cell.length_b   1.000
_cell.length_c   1.000
_cell.angle_alpha   90.00
_cell.angle_beta   90.00
_cell.angle_gamma   90.00
#
_symmetry.space_group_name_H-M   'P 1'
#
loop_
_entity.id
_entity.type
_entity.pdbx_description
1 polymer ?
#
loop_
_entity_poly.entity_id
_entity_poly.type
_entity_poly.pdbx_seq_one_letter_code
_entity_poly.pdbx_strand_id
1 'polypeptide(L)'
;MGYPMVQHWRVRSNLYRVKLSSITLSAGFANILKILNKDSSREELLSFIQQFGSHYIAEALYGSEFSCTIHFPSKKVQQQLWLQYQKETTELGNKKELKSMPFITYLSGLLTAQMLSDDHLISGVEIRCEEKGRCPSTCHLCRRPGKEQLSPTPVLLEINRVVPLYALIQDNDTREAFKGALMSSYWCSGKGDVIEDWCRCDLNAFDENGLPNCSPLPPPVLRLSPSVEPSSTVVSLEWLDVQPAIGTKVSDYVLQHKKVDEYTDTDLYTGESLSFADDLLSGLATSCVAAGRSHGDVPETSLYSVIFKCLEPDGLYKFTLYAVDTRGRHSELSTVTLRTACPLVDDSKAEEIADKIYNLYNGYTSGKEQQTAYNTLMEVSASMLFRVQHHYNSHYEKFGDFVWRSEDELGPRKAHLILRRLEKVSSHCSTLLRSAYIQSRTETMPYLFCRSEEVRPPGMVWYSILKDTKVTCEEKMVSMLRNTYGESKGR
;
A
#
# COMPACT_ATOMS: atom_id res chain seq x y z
N MET A 1 1.55 -15.17 6.54
CA MET A 1 1.96 -14.20 7.59
C MET A 1 1.01 -13.00 7.68
N GLY A 2 0.39 -12.55 6.58
CA GLY A 2 -0.42 -11.33 6.55
C GLY A 2 0.43 -10.13 6.15
N TYR A 3 -0.09 -8.91 6.29
CA TYR A 3 0.69 -7.71 6.01
C TYR A 3 1.84 -7.49 7.02
N PRO A 4 3.01 -7.02 6.56
CA PRO A 4 4.03 -6.45 7.44
C PRO A 4 3.47 -5.24 8.20
N MET A 5 3.80 -5.12 9.48
CA MET A 5 3.33 -4.03 10.34
C MET A 5 4.48 -3.07 10.66
N VAL A 6 4.14 -1.80 10.84
CA VAL A 6 5.07 -0.78 11.32
C VAL A 6 4.50 -0.08 12.55
N GLN A 7 5.36 0.21 13.52
CA GLN A 7 5.00 0.97 14.72
C GLN A 7 6.04 2.06 14.95
N HIS A 8 5.58 3.30 15.07
CA HIS A 8 6.44 4.45 15.32
C HIS A 8 6.60 4.68 16.82
N TRP A 9 7.85 4.86 17.25
CA TRP A 9 8.22 5.32 18.57
C TRP A 9 8.92 6.67 18.44
N ARG A 10 8.43 7.69 19.14
CA ARG A 10 8.98 9.04 19.04
C ARG A 10 9.15 9.66 20.42
N VAL A 11 10.33 10.20 20.66
CA VAL A 11 10.68 10.92 21.88
C VAL A 11 11.15 12.32 21.51
N ARG A 12 10.51 13.32 22.09
CA ARG A 12 10.95 14.72 21.99
C ARG A 12 11.55 15.16 23.30
N SER A 13 12.67 15.88 23.20
CA SER A 13 13.43 16.42 24.33
C SER A 13 13.99 17.79 23.95
N ASN A 14 14.46 18.55 24.95
CA ASN A 14 15.14 19.84 24.72
C ASN A 14 14.29 20.84 23.90
N LEU A 15 12.98 20.91 24.15
CA LEU A 15 12.03 21.64 23.30
C LEU A 15 11.99 23.15 23.60
N TYR A 16 12.10 23.95 22.55
CA TYR A 16 11.99 25.41 22.59
C TYR A 16 11.05 25.91 21.49
N ARG A 17 10.03 26.66 21.88
CA ARG A 17 9.17 27.36 20.92
C ARG A 17 9.75 28.73 20.64
N VAL A 18 10.15 28.97 19.40
CA VAL A 18 10.78 30.21 18.96
C VAL A 18 9.77 31.00 18.13
N LYS A 19 9.55 32.26 18.51
CA LYS A 19 8.69 33.19 17.81
C LYS A 19 9.50 34.41 17.40
N LEU A 20 9.37 34.80 16.14
CA LEU A 20 9.95 36.02 15.63
C LEU A 20 8.93 37.16 15.73
N SER A 21 9.24 38.20 16.50
CA SER A 21 8.37 39.37 16.70
C SER A 21 9.17 40.66 16.48
N SER A 22 8.69 41.49 15.54
CA SER A 22 9.36 42.69 14.98
C SER A 22 10.70 42.41 14.30
N ILE A 23 10.82 42.77 13.01
CA ILE A 23 11.97 42.42 12.18
C ILE A 23 12.48 43.70 11.51
N THR A 24 13.75 44.04 11.75
CA THR A 24 14.50 44.90 10.83
C THR A 24 14.98 44.04 9.67
N LEU A 25 14.63 44.43 8.44
CA LEU A 25 15.05 43.71 7.25
C LEU A 25 16.58 43.79 7.11
N SER A 26 17.20 42.73 6.59
CA SER A 26 18.63 42.77 6.30
C SER A 26 18.91 43.80 5.20
N ALA A 27 20.07 44.48 5.26
CA ALA A 27 20.41 45.52 4.29
C ALA A 27 20.39 45.01 2.84
N GLY A 28 20.87 43.78 2.61
CA GLY A 28 20.83 43.14 1.29
C GLY A 28 19.41 42.89 0.79
N PHE A 29 18.52 42.37 1.64
CA PHE A 29 17.12 42.13 1.27
C PHE A 29 16.37 43.45 1.02
N ALA A 30 16.58 44.45 1.87
CA ALA A 30 15.97 45.77 1.71
C ALA A 30 16.42 46.48 0.41
N ASN A 31 17.67 46.29 -0.01
CA ASN A 31 18.16 46.85 -1.28
C ASN A 31 17.51 46.17 -2.48
N ILE A 32 17.36 44.86 -2.47
CA ILE A 32 16.73 44.12 -3.57
C ILE A 32 15.24 44.43 -3.66
N LEU A 33 14.55 44.54 -2.52
CA LEU A 33 13.14 44.96 -2.48
C LEU A 33 12.90 46.36 -3.06
N LYS A 34 13.89 47.27 -3.00
CA LYS A 34 13.79 48.61 -3.63
C LYS A 34 13.96 48.58 -5.14
N ILE A 35 14.62 47.54 -5.67
CA ILE A 35 14.83 47.36 -7.11
C ILE A 35 13.57 46.77 -7.75
N LEU A 36 12.89 45.87 -7.03
CA LEU A 36 11.60 45.34 -7.43
C LEU A 36 10.55 46.45 -7.47
N ASN A 37 9.85 46.54 -8.59
CA ASN A 37 8.73 47.44 -8.81
C ASN A 37 7.61 46.72 -9.60
N LYS A 38 6.50 47.41 -9.84
CA LYS A 38 5.34 46.86 -10.57
C LYS A 38 5.65 46.40 -12.01
N ASP A 39 6.70 46.94 -12.63
CA ASP A 39 7.10 46.64 -14.01
C ASP A 39 8.14 45.51 -14.06
N SER A 40 8.50 44.93 -12.90
CA SER A 40 9.41 43.77 -12.85
C SER A 40 8.83 42.61 -13.63
N SER A 41 9.65 42.00 -14.48
CA SER A 41 9.23 40.85 -15.27
C SER A 41 8.95 39.64 -14.37
N ARG A 42 8.12 38.72 -14.86
CA ARG A 42 7.86 37.45 -14.15
C ARG A 42 9.15 36.66 -13.93
N GLU A 43 10.07 36.67 -14.90
CA GLU A 43 11.36 35.97 -14.80
C GLU A 43 12.24 36.55 -13.68
N GLU A 44 12.31 37.87 -13.54
CA GLU A 44 13.01 38.53 -12.43
C GLU A 44 12.38 38.15 -11.08
N LEU A 45 11.05 38.17 -10.98
CA LEU A 45 10.34 37.79 -9.75
C LEU A 45 10.54 36.30 -9.40
N LEU A 46 10.54 35.41 -10.39
CA LEU A 46 10.84 33.99 -10.20
C LEU A 46 12.27 33.77 -9.73
N SER A 47 13.24 34.52 -10.29
CA SER A 47 14.64 34.48 -9.83
C SER A 47 14.78 34.92 -8.37
N PHE A 48 14.00 35.93 -7.96
CA PHE A 48 13.94 36.35 -6.56
C PHE A 48 13.38 35.24 -5.67
N ILE A 49 12.28 34.60 -6.06
CA ILE A 49 11.66 33.51 -5.28
C ILE A 49 12.63 32.33 -5.16
N GLN A 50 13.39 32.03 -6.21
CA GLN A 50 14.40 30.97 -6.17
C GLN A 50 15.52 31.29 -5.16
N GLN A 51 15.92 32.56 -5.03
CA GLN A 51 16.98 32.98 -4.12
C GLN A 51 16.52 33.13 -2.67
N PHE A 52 15.35 33.74 -2.43
CA PHE A 52 14.88 34.13 -1.10
C PHE A 52 13.76 33.24 -0.55
N GLY A 53 13.22 32.34 -1.37
CA GLY A 53 12.06 31.52 -1.03
C GLY A 53 10.75 32.28 -1.13
N SER A 54 9.70 31.70 -0.56
CA SER A 54 8.33 32.24 -0.63
C SER A 54 7.83 32.82 0.69
N HIS A 55 8.37 32.36 1.82
CA HIS A 55 7.91 32.69 3.15
C HIS A 55 9.08 32.87 4.12
N TYR A 56 8.84 33.61 5.20
CA TYR A 56 9.68 33.55 6.40
C TYR A 56 8.97 32.78 7.52
N ILE A 57 9.76 32.19 8.42
CA ILE A 57 9.26 31.43 9.56
C ILE A 57 8.91 32.40 10.69
N ALA A 58 7.64 32.44 11.09
CA ALA A 58 7.16 33.29 12.18
C ALA A 58 7.14 32.55 13.53
N GLU A 59 6.82 31.26 13.51
CA GLU A 59 6.82 30.40 14.69
C GLU A 59 7.34 29.01 14.33
N ALA A 60 8.25 28.49 15.14
CA ALA A 60 8.83 27.17 14.97
C ALA A 60 9.12 26.49 16.31
N LEU A 61 9.14 25.16 16.30
CA LEU A 61 9.57 24.32 17.41
C LEU A 61 10.98 23.81 17.13
N TYR A 62 11.90 24.13 18.04
CA TYR A 62 13.25 23.59 18.06
C TYR A 62 13.39 22.55 19.18
N GLY A 63 14.35 21.64 19.04
CA GLY A 63 14.75 20.72 20.10
C GLY A 63 15.51 19.52 19.58
N SER A 64 15.37 18.41 20.30
CA SER A 64 15.94 17.12 19.93
C SER A 64 14.82 16.09 19.80
N GLU A 65 14.69 15.48 18.62
CA GLU A 65 13.72 14.42 18.34
C GLU A 65 14.45 13.12 18.00
N PHE A 66 14.08 12.06 18.70
CA PHE A 66 14.51 10.70 18.41
C PHE A 66 13.29 9.90 17.96
N SER A 67 13.31 9.48 16.70
CA SER A 67 12.20 8.79 16.05
C SER A 67 12.68 7.44 15.54
N CYS A 68 11.97 6.37 15.91
CA CYS A 68 12.25 5.02 15.45
C CYS A 68 11.01 4.41 14.81
N THR A 69 11.23 3.63 13.76
CA THR A 69 10.23 2.78 13.12
C THR A 69 10.58 1.32 13.41
N ILE A 70 9.65 0.63 14.06
CA ILE A 70 9.74 -0.79 14.37
C ILE A 70 8.98 -1.54 13.28
N HIS A 71 9.65 -2.42 12.56
CA HIS A 71 9.10 -3.24 11.50
C HIS A 71 8.86 -4.64 12.04
N PHE A 72 7.61 -5.12 11.95
CA PHE A 72 7.23 -6.48 12.31
C PHE A 72 6.84 -7.26 11.05
N PRO A 73 7.21 -8.56 10.96
CA PRO A 73 6.91 -9.38 9.79
C PRO A 73 5.41 -9.73 9.67
N SER A 74 4.64 -9.62 10.76
CA SER A 74 3.19 -9.78 10.76
C SER A 74 2.53 -9.14 11.96
N LYS A 75 1.22 -8.88 11.83
CA LYS A 75 0.35 -8.46 12.95
C LYS A 75 0.33 -9.47 14.10
N LYS A 76 0.38 -10.77 13.81
CA LYS A 76 0.41 -11.84 14.83
C LYS A 76 1.68 -11.74 15.69
N VAL A 77 2.84 -11.58 15.06
CA VAL A 77 4.13 -11.43 15.76
C VAL A 77 4.13 -10.19 16.64
N GLN A 78 3.65 -9.05 16.12
CA GLN A 78 3.53 -7.82 16.91
C GLN A 78 2.64 -8.02 18.15
N GLN A 79 1.46 -8.61 17.99
CA GLN A 79 0.53 -8.86 19.09
C GLN A 79 1.12 -9.80 20.14
N GLN A 80 1.78 -10.87 19.72
CA GLN A 80 2.42 -11.82 20.64
C GLN A 80 3.56 -11.16 21.43
N LEU A 81 4.44 -10.41 20.76
CA LEU A 81 5.52 -9.66 21.41
C LEU A 81 4.99 -8.60 22.37
N TRP A 82 3.90 -7.92 21.99
CA TRP A 82 3.24 -6.93 22.86
C TRP A 82 2.65 -7.58 24.13
N LEU A 83 1.93 -8.69 23.98
CA LEU A 83 1.37 -9.43 25.11
C LEU A 83 2.47 -10.02 26.01
N GLN A 84 3.55 -10.53 25.42
CA GLN A 84 4.72 -11.01 26.16
C GLN A 84 5.35 -9.87 26.97
N TYR A 85 5.60 -8.73 26.32
CA TYR A 85 6.09 -7.53 26.97
C TYR A 85 5.19 -7.10 28.14
N GLN A 86 3.87 -7.02 27.93
CA GLN A 86 2.93 -6.66 29.00
C GLN A 86 3.05 -7.63 30.17
N LYS A 87 3.02 -8.94 29.91
CA LYS A 87 3.10 -9.96 30.97
C LYS A 87 4.41 -9.88 31.78
N GLU A 88 5.54 -9.72 31.11
CA GLU A 88 6.86 -9.64 31.75
C GLU A 88 7.06 -8.32 32.51
N THR A 89 6.45 -7.23 32.05
CA THR A 89 6.57 -5.91 32.69
C THR A 89 5.54 -5.66 33.79
N THR A 90 4.34 -6.27 33.74
CA THR A 90 3.29 -6.04 34.75
C THR A 90 3.06 -7.20 35.72
N GLU A 91 3.04 -8.45 35.25
CA GLU A 91 2.56 -9.61 36.04
C GLU A 91 3.67 -10.46 36.67
N LEU A 92 4.78 -10.70 35.97
CA LEU A 92 5.88 -11.60 36.44
C LEU A 92 7.15 -10.88 36.93
N GLY A 93 7.18 -9.54 36.91
CA GLY A 93 8.36 -8.74 37.19
C GLY A 93 8.78 -8.71 38.67
N ASN A 94 9.48 -9.75 39.15
CA ASN A 94 10.24 -9.74 40.40
C ASN A 94 11.49 -8.82 40.34
N LYS A 95 11.80 -8.24 39.18
CA LYS A 95 12.88 -7.28 38.97
C LYS A 95 12.30 -5.88 38.73
N LYS A 96 12.60 -4.93 39.64
CA LYS A 96 12.17 -3.51 39.57
C LYS A 96 12.53 -2.83 38.24
N GLU A 97 13.55 -3.33 37.53
CA GLU A 97 14.07 -2.75 36.28
C GLU A 97 13.16 -2.96 35.05
N LEU A 98 12.34 -4.01 35.01
CA LEU A 98 11.46 -4.25 33.84
C LEU A 98 10.16 -3.45 33.89
N LYS A 99 9.69 -3.02 35.06
CA LYS A 99 8.38 -2.35 35.23
C LYS A 99 8.29 -0.97 34.56
N SER A 100 9.42 -0.37 34.18
CA SER A 100 9.51 0.96 33.57
C SER A 100 10.18 0.98 32.20
N MET A 101 10.50 -0.20 31.62
CA MET A 101 11.19 -0.28 30.35
C MET A 101 10.24 -0.02 29.17
N PRO A 102 10.54 0.93 28.26
CA PRO A 102 9.76 1.13 27.04
C PRO A 102 9.78 -0.11 26.14
N PHE A 103 8.69 -0.36 25.42
CA PHE A 103 8.55 -1.52 24.53
C PHE A 103 9.69 -1.62 23.50
N ILE A 104 10.12 -0.50 22.92
CA ILE A 104 11.23 -0.49 21.96
C ILE A 104 12.56 -0.95 22.59
N THR A 105 12.83 -0.59 23.85
CA THR A 105 14.04 -0.97 24.57
C THR A 105 13.98 -2.45 24.93
N TYR A 106 12.80 -2.95 25.29
CA TYR A 106 12.56 -4.38 25.51
C TYR A 106 12.86 -5.20 24.25
N LEU A 107 12.30 -4.80 23.10
CA LEU A 107 12.57 -5.45 21.82
C LEU A 107 14.04 -5.37 21.42
N SER A 108 14.68 -4.21 21.61
CA SER A 108 16.11 -4.05 21.33
C SER A 108 16.97 -4.98 22.20
N GLY A 109 16.59 -5.19 23.47
CA GLY A 109 17.27 -6.12 24.36
C GLY A 109 17.16 -7.56 23.87
N LEU A 110 15.95 -7.99 23.49
CA LEU A 110 15.72 -9.31 22.89
C LEU A 110 16.49 -9.51 21.58
N LEU A 111 16.51 -8.51 20.69
CA LEU A 111 17.27 -8.55 19.43
C LEU A 111 18.78 -8.69 19.67
N THR A 112 19.34 -8.00 20.67
CA THR A 112 20.75 -8.16 21.04
C THR A 112 21.04 -9.52 21.68
N ALA A 113 20.08 -10.07 22.42
CA ALA A 113 20.21 -11.37 23.08
C ALA A 113 19.99 -12.56 22.14
N GLN A 114 19.30 -12.37 21.00
CA GLN A 114 19.08 -13.39 19.98
C GLN A 114 20.39 -13.99 19.42
N MET A 115 21.53 -13.29 19.55
CA MET A 115 22.85 -13.86 19.25
C MET A 115 23.22 -15.05 20.15
N LEU A 116 22.46 -15.30 21.22
CA LEU A 116 22.68 -16.34 22.23
C LEU A 116 21.56 -17.40 22.25
N SER A 117 20.42 -17.21 21.56
CA SER A 117 19.30 -18.15 21.51
C SER A 117 18.59 -18.18 20.15
N ASP A 118 18.12 -19.35 19.72
CA ASP A 118 17.28 -19.54 18.52
C ASP A 118 15.80 -19.17 18.76
N ASP A 119 15.53 -18.07 19.47
CA ASP A 119 14.15 -17.66 19.74
C ASP A 119 13.45 -17.18 18.45
N HIS A 120 12.60 -18.06 17.90
CA HIS A 120 11.95 -17.87 16.61
C HIS A 120 10.96 -16.69 16.54
N LEU A 121 10.46 -16.18 17.68
CA LEU A 121 9.38 -15.19 17.69
C LEU A 121 9.84 -13.77 17.30
N ILE A 122 11.08 -13.39 17.63
CA ILE A 122 11.62 -12.06 17.28
C ILE A 122 12.30 -12.05 15.91
N SER A 123 12.38 -13.20 15.25
CA SER A 123 12.93 -13.33 13.91
C SER A 123 12.18 -12.45 12.92
N GLY A 124 12.93 -11.62 12.18
CA GLY A 124 12.38 -10.68 11.19
C GLY A 124 11.88 -9.34 11.75
N VAL A 125 12.06 -9.07 13.05
CA VAL A 125 11.81 -7.72 13.61
C VAL A 125 13.01 -6.82 13.35
N GLU A 126 12.79 -5.63 12.78
CA GLU A 126 13.83 -4.63 12.54
C GLU A 126 13.49 -3.30 13.21
N ILE A 127 14.48 -2.62 13.80
CA ILE A 127 14.31 -1.27 14.38
C ILE A 127 15.22 -0.30 13.62
N ARG A 128 14.63 0.72 13.01
CA ARG A 128 15.36 1.79 12.30
C ARG A 128 15.11 3.11 13.01
N CYS A 129 16.17 3.83 13.35
CA CYS A 129 16.06 5.07 14.12
C CYS A 129 16.77 6.23 13.45
N GLU A 130 16.10 7.37 13.44
CA GLU A 130 16.57 8.67 12.98
C GLU A 130 16.62 9.66 14.14
N GLU A 131 17.58 10.58 14.11
CA GLU A 131 17.82 11.54 15.18
C GLU A 131 17.96 12.95 14.58
N LYS A 132 17.10 13.87 15.02
CA LYS A 132 17.15 15.30 14.70
C LYS A 132 17.55 16.06 15.95
N GLY A 133 18.82 16.45 16.05
CA GLY A 133 19.40 16.99 17.29
C GLY A 133 19.72 15.89 18.30
N ARG A 134 20.87 16.00 18.99
CA ARG A 134 21.33 14.91 19.88
C ARG A 134 20.46 14.77 21.12
N CYS A 135 20.32 13.54 21.61
CA CYS A 135 19.65 13.27 22.88
C CYS A 135 20.41 13.90 24.08
N PRO A 136 19.76 14.72 24.93
CA PRO A 136 20.38 15.28 26.13
C PRO A 136 20.62 14.22 27.19
N SER A 137 21.72 14.33 27.94
CA SER A 137 22.08 13.39 29.02
C SER A 137 21.01 13.24 30.11
N THR A 138 20.14 14.24 30.27
CA THR A 138 19.01 14.26 31.21
C THR A 138 17.82 13.40 30.77
N CYS A 139 17.71 13.05 29.47
CA CYS A 139 16.59 12.27 28.94
C CYS A 139 16.98 10.80 28.80
N HIS A 140 16.38 9.94 29.62
CA HIS A 140 16.64 8.50 29.56
C HIS A 140 15.92 7.77 28.42
N LEU A 141 14.86 8.37 27.85
CA LEU A 141 14.02 7.72 26.83
C LEU A 141 14.62 7.76 25.41
N CYS A 142 15.49 8.72 25.12
CA CYS A 142 16.21 8.80 23.84
C CYS A 142 17.67 8.35 23.93
N ARG A 143 18.12 7.88 25.09
CA ARG A 143 19.53 7.54 25.33
C ARG A 143 19.94 6.39 24.43
N ARG A 144 21.05 6.57 23.72
CA ARG A 144 21.75 5.53 22.96
C ARG A 144 23.18 5.38 23.45
N PRO A 145 23.71 4.15 23.54
CA PRO A 145 25.11 3.94 23.91
C PRO A 145 26.05 4.77 23.01
N GLY A 146 26.92 5.57 23.63
CA GLY A 146 27.93 6.36 22.92
C GLY A 146 27.43 7.60 22.17
N LYS A 147 26.15 7.98 22.27
CA LYS A 147 25.59 9.16 21.59
C LYS A 147 25.00 10.23 22.50
N GLU A 148 25.08 10.06 23.82
CA GLU A 148 24.59 11.05 24.76
C GLU A 148 25.44 12.32 24.77
N GLN A 149 24.78 13.48 24.93
CA GLN A 149 25.45 14.78 24.97
C GLN A 149 24.94 15.61 26.16
N LEU A 150 25.86 16.24 26.90
CA LEU A 150 25.53 17.28 27.85
C LEU A 150 25.08 18.53 27.09
N SER A 151 23.86 19.01 27.37
CA SER A 151 23.28 20.24 26.81
C SER A 151 23.44 20.39 25.28
N PRO A 152 22.79 19.53 24.47
CA PRO A 152 22.82 19.62 23.01
C PRO A 152 22.15 20.90 22.50
N THR A 153 22.65 21.44 21.39
CA THR A 153 22.03 22.59 20.71
C THR A 153 20.70 22.18 20.05
N PRO A 154 19.59 22.87 20.33
CA PRO A 154 18.29 22.59 19.70
C PRO A 154 18.32 22.71 18.17
N VAL A 155 17.72 21.76 17.46
CA VAL A 155 17.58 21.75 16.00
C VAL A 155 16.13 22.04 15.61
N LEU A 156 15.88 22.64 14.44
CA LEU A 156 14.53 22.89 13.94
C LEU A 156 13.78 21.55 13.75
N LEU A 157 12.64 21.38 14.41
CA LEU A 157 11.80 20.19 14.34
C LEU A 157 10.54 20.43 13.52
N GLU A 158 9.81 21.50 13.81
CA GLU A 158 8.53 21.84 13.17
C GLU A 158 8.46 23.33 12.84
N ILE A 159 7.88 23.64 11.68
CA ILE A 159 7.52 25.00 11.29
C ILE A 159 6.02 25.14 11.52
N ASN A 160 5.63 25.89 12.54
CA ASN A 160 4.23 25.99 12.97
C ASN A 160 3.49 27.09 12.22
N ARG A 161 4.20 28.16 11.85
CA ARG A 161 3.61 29.29 11.13
C ARG A 161 4.62 29.91 10.18
N VAL A 162 4.19 30.07 8.93
CA VAL A 162 4.90 30.79 7.88
C VAL A 162 4.14 32.07 7.53
N VAL A 163 4.84 33.09 7.07
CA VAL A 163 4.24 34.33 6.55
C VAL A 163 4.85 34.62 5.18
N PRO A 164 4.02 34.89 4.14
CA PRO A 164 4.52 35.13 2.79
C PRO A 164 5.42 36.37 2.71
N LEU A 165 6.47 36.31 1.88
CA LEU A 165 7.42 37.42 1.73
C LEU A 165 6.80 38.68 1.13
N TYR A 166 5.74 38.55 0.32
CA TYR A 166 5.03 39.72 -0.22
C TYR A 166 4.40 40.59 0.88
N ALA A 167 4.18 40.06 2.09
CA ALA A 167 3.73 40.86 3.24
C ALA A 167 4.77 41.89 3.71
N LEU A 168 6.04 41.72 3.31
CA LEU A 168 7.14 42.65 3.60
C LEU A 168 7.24 43.78 2.55
N ILE A 169 6.49 43.68 1.44
CA ILE A 169 6.43 44.70 0.38
C ILE A 169 5.38 45.74 0.78
N GLN A 170 5.80 47.01 0.86
CA GLN A 170 4.91 48.11 1.27
C GLN A 170 4.03 48.62 0.12
N ASP A 171 4.53 48.58 -1.11
CA ASP A 171 3.82 49.00 -2.30
C ASP A 171 2.79 47.96 -2.75
N ASN A 172 1.53 48.36 -2.93
CA ASN A 172 0.44 47.44 -3.26
C ASN A 172 0.60 46.82 -4.66
N ASP A 173 1.03 47.60 -5.65
CA ASP A 173 1.12 47.13 -7.04
C ASP A 173 2.22 46.07 -7.18
N THR A 174 3.39 46.34 -6.61
CA THR A 174 4.52 45.41 -6.56
C THR A 174 4.18 44.17 -5.75
N ARG A 175 3.40 44.31 -4.67
CA ARG A 175 2.93 43.18 -3.86
C ARG A 175 2.03 42.24 -4.66
N GLU A 176 1.07 42.76 -5.43
CA GLU A 176 0.20 41.93 -6.25
C GLU A 176 0.97 41.28 -7.42
N ALA A 177 1.90 41.99 -8.06
CA ALA A 177 2.78 41.43 -9.08
C ALA A 177 3.62 40.26 -8.52
N PHE A 178 4.22 40.44 -7.35
CA PHE A 178 4.98 39.38 -6.66
C PHE A 178 4.09 38.18 -6.30
N LYS A 179 2.89 38.44 -5.80
CA LYS A 179 1.92 37.39 -5.46
C LYS A 179 1.54 36.58 -6.70
N GLY A 180 1.33 37.23 -7.85
CA GLY A 180 1.11 36.56 -9.14
C GLY A 180 2.27 35.64 -9.53
N ALA A 181 3.51 36.15 -9.47
CA ALA A 181 4.71 35.35 -9.76
C ALA A 181 4.90 34.18 -8.78
N LEU A 182 4.57 34.38 -7.49
CA LEU A 182 4.62 33.32 -6.49
C LEU A 182 3.59 32.21 -6.77
N MET A 183 2.36 32.58 -7.12
CA MET A 183 1.32 31.63 -7.50
C MET A 183 1.69 30.86 -8.78
N SER A 184 2.28 31.56 -9.77
CA SER A 184 2.83 30.97 -10.99
C SER A 184 3.91 29.93 -10.68
N SER A 185 4.89 30.28 -9.83
CA SER A 185 5.97 29.38 -9.39
C SER A 185 5.44 28.10 -8.75
N TYR A 186 4.45 28.23 -7.87
CA TYR A 186 3.97 27.13 -7.04
C TYR A 186 2.99 26.21 -7.78
N TRP A 187 2.00 26.76 -8.50
CA TRP A 187 0.90 25.99 -9.11
C TRP A 187 1.10 25.68 -10.60
N CYS A 188 1.84 26.54 -11.31
CA CYS A 188 2.01 26.49 -12.77
C CYS A 188 3.49 26.35 -13.19
N SER A 189 4.35 25.88 -12.27
CA SER A 189 5.78 25.65 -12.49
C SER A 189 6.54 26.86 -13.08
N GLY A 190 6.06 28.08 -12.83
CA GLY A 190 6.62 29.33 -13.34
C GLY A 190 6.38 29.60 -14.84
N LYS A 191 5.58 28.77 -15.52
CA LYS A 191 5.33 28.83 -16.98
C LYS A 191 3.87 29.10 -17.33
N GLY A 192 3.21 29.90 -16.51
CA GLY A 192 1.81 30.26 -16.68
C GLY A 192 1.28 31.05 -15.52
N ASP A 193 0.16 31.73 -15.73
CA ASP A 193 -0.48 32.56 -14.73
C ASP A 193 -1.68 31.84 -14.11
N VAL A 194 -1.91 32.04 -12.82
CA VAL A 194 -3.09 31.47 -12.14
C VAL A 194 -4.29 32.39 -12.38
N ILE A 195 -5.38 31.83 -12.91
CA ILE A 195 -6.67 32.51 -13.09
C ILE A 195 -7.69 31.73 -12.29
N GLU A 196 -8.20 32.34 -11.22
CA GLU A 196 -9.12 31.70 -10.27
C GLU A 196 -8.55 30.38 -9.72
N ASP A 197 -8.99 29.24 -10.24
CA ASP A 197 -8.61 27.89 -9.79
C ASP A 197 -7.85 27.06 -10.84
N TRP A 198 -7.45 27.65 -11.97
CA TRP A 198 -6.70 26.98 -13.03
C TRP A 198 -5.48 27.78 -13.52
N CYS A 199 -4.56 27.09 -14.20
CA CYS A 199 -3.34 27.70 -14.76
C CYS A 199 -3.49 27.99 -16.25
N ARG A 200 -3.37 29.26 -16.64
CA ARG A 200 -3.19 29.68 -18.03
C ARG A 200 -1.73 29.53 -18.43
N CYS A 201 -1.42 28.41 -19.07
CA CYS A 201 -0.07 28.11 -19.53
C CYS A 201 0.37 29.03 -20.67
N ASP A 202 1.66 29.39 -20.67
CA ASP A 202 2.28 30.09 -21.79
C ASP A 202 2.43 29.17 -23.01
N LEU A 203 2.63 29.74 -24.19
CA LEU A 203 2.75 29.00 -25.46
C LEU A 203 3.92 28.00 -25.48
N ASN A 204 4.96 28.21 -24.68
CA ASN A 204 6.12 27.32 -24.58
C ASN A 204 5.95 26.20 -23.53
N ALA A 205 4.80 26.12 -22.88
CA ALA A 205 4.51 25.19 -21.79
C ALA A 205 3.55 24.07 -22.22
N PHE A 206 3.37 23.85 -23.51
CA PHE A 206 2.59 22.74 -24.06
C PHE A 206 3.49 21.51 -24.25
N ASP A 207 2.93 20.31 -24.08
CA ASP A 207 3.63 19.06 -24.31
C ASP A 207 3.75 18.71 -25.81
N GLU A 208 4.32 17.54 -26.10
CA GLU A 208 4.51 17.04 -27.48
C GLU A 208 3.19 16.87 -28.25
N ASN A 209 2.07 16.69 -27.53
CA ASN A 209 0.73 16.54 -28.10
C ASN A 209 -0.02 17.89 -28.20
N GLY A 210 0.62 19.00 -27.82
CA GLY A 210 -0.02 20.32 -27.81
C GLY A 210 -1.03 20.50 -26.68
N LEU A 211 -0.87 19.78 -25.55
CA LEU A 211 -1.70 19.93 -24.36
C LEU A 211 -1.01 20.80 -23.29
N PRO A 212 -1.75 21.61 -22.51
CA PRO A 212 -1.15 22.49 -21.51
C PRO A 212 -0.39 21.72 -20.42
N ASN A 213 0.91 22.00 -20.22
CA ASN A 213 1.80 21.25 -19.33
C ASN A 213 2.45 22.09 -18.21
N CYS A 214 1.97 23.31 -17.96
CA CYS A 214 2.52 24.16 -16.90
C CYS A 214 2.12 23.71 -15.49
N SER A 215 0.91 23.14 -15.31
CA SER A 215 0.50 22.56 -14.03
C SER A 215 0.79 21.04 -14.03
N PRO A 216 1.49 20.52 -13.01
CA PRO A 216 1.89 19.12 -12.99
C PRO A 216 0.68 18.19 -12.83
N LEU A 217 0.80 16.99 -13.38
CA LEU A 217 -0.12 15.87 -13.17
C LEU A 217 0.68 14.70 -12.57
N PRO A 218 0.77 14.61 -11.22
CA PRO A 218 1.61 13.61 -10.59
C PRO A 218 1.02 12.20 -10.74
N PRO A 219 1.87 11.15 -10.70
CA PRO A 219 1.39 9.77 -10.76
C PRO A 219 0.53 9.40 -9.53
N PRO A 220 -0.65 8.79 -9.73
CA PRO A 220 -1.45 8.30 -8.61
C PRO A 220 -0.81 7.05 -8.03
N VAL A 221 -0.43 7.08 -6.76
CA VAL A 221 0.21 5.93 -6.10
C VAL A 221 -0.84 4.87 -5.78
N LEU A 222 -0.91 3.81 -6.60
CA LEU A 222 -1.77 2.65 -6.39
C LEU A 222 -1.26 1.82 -5.21
N ARG A 223 -2.15 1.46 -4.28
CA ARG A 223 -1.83 0.69 -3.07
C ARG A 223 -2.86 -0.40 -2.84
N LEU A 224 -2.47 -1.42 -2.09
CA LEU A 224 -3.44 -2.35 -1.49
C LEU A 224 -4.17 -1.66 -0.35
N SER A 225 -5.44 -1.99 -0.17
CA SER A 225 -6.23 -1.50 0.96
C SER A 225 -5.60 -1.96 2.29
N PRO A 226 -5.25 -1.04 3.21
CA PRO A 226 -4.63 -1.41 4.49
C PRO A 226 -5.54 -2.21 5.41
N SER A 227 -6.87 -2.07 5.26
CA SER A 227 -7.88 -2.74 6.08
C SER A 227 -8.31 -4.10 5.52
N VAL A 228 -8.09 -4.34 4.22
CA VAL A 228 -8.54 -5.55 3.53
C VAL A 228 -7.35 -6.26 2.88
N GLU A 229 -6.83 -7.28 3.58
CA GLU A 229 -5.84 -8.19 3.00
C GLU A 229 -6.43 -8.96 1.79
N PRO A 230 -5.69 -9.17 0.69
CA PRO A 230 -6.13 -10.00 -0.43
C PRO A 230 -6.48 -11.42 0.00
N SER A 231 -7.59 -11.95 -0.50
CA SER A 231 -7.95 -13.37 -0.40
C SER A 231 -7.61 -14.11 -1.70
N SER A 232 -8.16 -15.30 -1.88
CA SER A 232 -7.95 -16.10 -3.09
C SER A 232 -8.67 -15.52 -4.32
N THR A 233 -9.79 -14.82 -4.12
CA THR A 233 -10.58 -14.23 -5.22
C THR A 233 -10.84 -12.74 -5.06
N VAL A 234 -10.51 -12.16 -3.90
CA VAL A 234 -10.82 -10.78 -3.55
C VAL A 234 -9.54 -9.96 -3.37
N VAL A 235 -9.46 -8.83 -4.07
CA VAL A 235 -8.37 -7.83 -3.95
C VAL A 235 -9.00 -6.45 -3.90
N SER A 236 -8.61 -5.64 -2.91
CA SER A 236 -9.01 -4.24 -2.80
C SER A 236 -7.80 -3.32 -2.99
N LEU A 237 -7.97 -2.29 -3.80
CA LEU A 237 -6.94 -1.31 -4.15
C LEU A 237 -7.44 0.10 -3.83
N GLU A 238 -6.52 0.97 -3.42
CA GLU A 238 -6.78 2.34 -3.01
C GLU A 238 -5.71 3.30 -3.56
N TRP A 239 -6.11 4.53 -3.86
CA TRP A 239 -5.21 5.64 -4.20
C TRP A 239 -5.79 6.98 -3.77
N LEU A 240 -4.91 7.92 -3.44
CA LEU A 240 -5.29 9.30 -3.14
C LEU A 240 -5.44 10.11 -4.43
N ASP A 241 -6.37 11.06 -4.41
CA ASP A 241 -6.57 12.01 -5.50
C ASP A 241 -5.28 12.80 -5.77
N VAL A 242 -4.91 12.92 -7.05
CA VAL A 242 -3.73 13.68 -7.50
C VAL A 242 -4.09 15.11 -7.90
N GLN A 243 -5.38 15.45 -7.90
CA GLN A 243 -5.85 16.78 -8.24
C GLN A 243 -5.34 17.83 -7.24
N PRO A 244 -4.54 18.81 -7.68
CA PRO A 244 -4.17 19.95 -6.84
C PRO A 244 -5.39 20.83 -6.53
N ALA A 245 -5.26 21.69 -5.51
CA ALA A 245 -6.29 22.69 -5.22
C ALA A 245 -6.47 23.67 -6.39
N ILE A 246 -5.37 24.11 -7.00
CA ILE A 246 -5.32 25.02 -8.14
C ILE A 246 -4.52 24.37 -9.28
N GLY A 247 -5.00 24.51 -10.52
CA GLY A 247 -4.29 24.04 -11.71
C GLY A 247 -4.99 22.86 -12.39
N THR A 248 -4.25 21.76 -12.58
CA THR A 248 -4.77 20.55 -13.25
C THR A 248 -6.02 20.01 -12.54
N LYS A 249 -7.02 19.61 -13.32
CA LYS A 249 -8.21 18.91 -12.80
C LYS A 249 -8.28 17.51 -13.41
N VAL A 250 -8.58 16.51 -12.58
CA VAL A 250 -8.64 15.10 -12.99
C VAL A 250 -10.03 14.81 -13.54
N SER A 251 -10.07 14.26 -14.75
CA SER A 251 -11.31 13.86 -15.42
C SER A 251 -11.62 12.38 -15.26
N ASP A 252 -10.58 11.53 -15.17
CA ASP A 252 -10.74 10.10 -14.98
C ASP A 252 -9.49 9.44 -14.37
N TYR A 253 -9.69 8.23 -13.87
CA TYR A 253 -8.64 7.28 -13.53
C TYR A 253 -8.81 6.03 -14.37
N VAL A 254 -7.78 5.66 -15.13
CA VAL A 254 -7.81 4.45 -15.94
C VAL A 254 -7.02 3.37 -15.23
N LEU A 255 -7.72 2.27 -14.91
CA LEU A 255 -7.15 1.13 -14.24
C LEU A 255 -7.12 -0.06 -15.19
N GLN A 256 -5.96 -0.68 -15.34
CA GLN A 256 -5.79 -1.88 -16.16
C GLN A 256 -5.39 -3.05 -15.27
N HIS A 257 -5.93 -4.23 -15.53
CA HIS A 257 -5.54 -5.44 -14.82
C HIS A 257 -5.37 -6.63 -15.75
N LYS A 258 -4.37 -7.47 -15.44
CA LYS A 258 -4.17 -8.76 -16.12
C LYS A 258 -3.61 -9.80 -15.17
N LYS A 259 -3.98 -11.05 -15.41
CA LYS A 259 -3.28 -12.21 -14.86
C LYS A 259 -2.01 -12.45 -15.68
N VAL A 260 -0.89 -12.62 -15.00
CA VAL A 260 0.42 -12.88 -15.59
C VAL A 260 0.71 -14.37 -15.43
N ASP A 261 0.94 -15.05 -16.55
CA ASP A 261 1.33 -16.46 -16.55
C ASP A 261 2.86 -16.59 -16.57
N GLU A 262 3.42 -17.48 -15.75
CA GLU A 262 4.87 -17.68 -15.57
C GLU A 262 5.59 -18.22 -16.82
N TYR A 263 4.84 -18.76 -17.80
CA TYR A 263 5.40 -19.49 -18.94
C TYR A 263 5.33 -18.73 -20.28
N THR A 264 4.75 -17.53 -20.30
CA THR A 264 4.56 -16.75 -21.53
C THR A 264 4.92 -15.29 -21.31
N ASP A 265 5.67 -14.70 -22.26
CA ASP A 265 5.88 -13.26 -22.39
C ASP A 265 4.55 -12.56 -22.66
N THR A 266 3.74 -12.43 -21.63
CA THR A 266 2.46 -11.70 -21.65
C THR A 266 2.68 -10.19 -21.59
N ASP A 267 3.91 -9.70 -21.72
CA ASP A 267 4.27 -8.29 -21.68
C ASP A 267 3.61 -7.48 -22.81
N LEU A 268 3.28 -8.13 -23.94
CA LEU A 268 2.59 -7.51 -25.08
C LEU A 268 1.06 -7.42 -24.93
N TYR A 269 0.44 -8.18 -24.01
CA TYR A 269 -1.02 -8.12 -23.83
C TYR A 269 -1.39 -6.95 -22.90
N THR A 270 -2.09 -5.95 -23.45
CA THR A 270 -2.76 -4.92 -22.67
C THR A 270 -3.91 -5.56 -21.91
N GLY A 271 -3.90 -5.46 -20.57
CA GLY A 271 -4.96 -6.02 -19.73
C GLY A 271 -6.33 -5.38 -20.00
N GLU A 272 -7.36 -5.90 -19.34
CA GLU A 272 -8.68 -5.25 -19.36
C GLU A 272 -8.55 -3.85 -18.77
N SER A 273 -9.00 -2.85 -19.51
CA SER A 273 -8.93 -1.44 -19.14
C SER A 273 -10.29 -0.97 -18.67
N LEU A 274 -10.32 -0.33 -17.50
CA LEU A 274 -11.51 0.14 -16.82
C LEU A 274 -11.36 1.64 -16.55
N SER A 275 -12.27 2.44 -17.11
CA SER A 275 -12.48 3.84 -16.73
C SER A 275 -13.19 3.90 -15.39
N PHE A 276 -12.68 4.68 -14.45
CA PHE A 276 -13.33 4.86 -13.16
C PHE A 276 -14.66 5.59 -13.32
N ALA A 277 -14.71 6.64 -14.14
CA ALA A 277 -15.92 7.41 -14.41
C ALA A 277 -16.98 6.61 -15.18
N ASP A 278 -16.58 6.00 -16.30
CA ASP A 278 -17.52 5.42 -17.26
C ASP A 278 -17.86 3.97 -16.91
N ASP A 279 -16.86 3.11 -16.67
CA ASP A 279 -17.11 1.68 -16.45
C ASP A 279 -17.51 1.38 -15.00
N LEU A 280 -16.85 2.01 -14.02
CA LEU A 280 -17.03 1.66 -12.61
C LEU A 280 -18.19 2.43 -11.94
N LEU A 281 -18.23 3.76 -12.08
CA LEU A 281 -19.28 4.58 -11.47
C LEU A 281 -20.59 4.57 -12.27
N SER A 282 -20.51 4.54 -13.61
CA SER A 282 -21.68 4.67 -14.50
C SER A 282 -22.10 3.35 -15.15
N GLY A 283 -21.17 2.45 -15.45
CA GLY A 283 -21.40 1.17 -16.15
C GLY A 283 -22.31 0.21 -15.39
N LEU A 284 -22.76 -0.90 -16.00
CA LEU A 284 -23.62 -1.86 -15.31
C LEU A 284 -22.86 -2.47 -14.12
N ALA A 285 -23.41 -2.32 -12.91
CA ALA A 285 -22.78 -2.83 -11.69
C ALA A 285 -22.52 -4.33 -11.82
N THR A 286 -21.25 -4.72 -11.97
CA THR A 286 -20.88 -6.12 -11.99
C THR A 286 -20.75 -6.62 -10.55
N SER A 287 -21.12 -7.87 -10.30
CA SER A 287 -20.85 -8.52 -9.02
C SER A 287 -19.35 -8.67 -8.76
N CYS A 288 -18.52 -8.54 -9.80
CA CYS A 288 -17.08 -8.80 -9.75
C CYS A 288 -16.22 -7.58 -9.47
N VAL A 289 -16.63 -6.37 -9.88
CA VAL A 289 -15.86 -5.14 -9.63
C VAL A 289 -16.78 -4.08 -9.02
N ALA A 290 -16.30 -3.41 -7.97
CA ALA A 290 -17.00 -2.28 -7.36
C ALA A 290 -16.01 -1.16 -7.07
N ALA A 291 -16.45 0.08 -7.29
CA ALA A 291 -15.67 1.27 -6.99
C ALA A 291 -16.22 2.03 -5.78
N GLY A 292 -15.34 2.73 -5.09
CA GLY A 292 -15.64 3.57 -3.95
C GLY A 292 -14.93 4.93 -4.04
N ARG A 293 -15.55 5.96 -3.47
CA ARG A 293 -14.95 7.26 -3.25
C ARG A 293 -15.28 7.73 -1.84
N SER A 294 -14.26 7.96 -1.02
CA SER A 294 -14.38 8.46 0.35
C SER A 294 -13.51 9.70 0.57
N HIS A 295 -13.58 10.28 1.78
CA HIS A 295 -12.69 11.35 2.20
C HIS A 295 -11.40 10.77 2.79
N GLY A 296 -10.26 11.35 2.44
CA GLY A 296 -8.96 11.02 3.03
C GLY A 296 -8.76 11.64 4.42
N ASP A 297 -7.58 11.43 5.00
CA ASP A 297 -7.22 11.93 6.35
C ASP A 297 -7.21 13.47 6.44
N VAL A 298 -6.96 14.15 5.31
CA VAL A 298 -7.01 15.62 5.21
C VAL A 298 -8.32 16.00 4.50
N PRO A 299 -9.13 16.90 5.08
CA PRO A 299 -10.32 17.45 4.42
C PRO A 299 -9.98 17.91 3.00
N GLU A 300 -10.90 17.70 2.06
CA GLU A 300 -10.76 17.98 0.61
C GLU A 300 -9.92 17.01 -0.23
N THR A 301 -9.16 16.08 0.35
CA THR A 301 -8.55 14.99 -0.43
C THR A 301 -9.52 13.81 -0.55
N SER A 302 -9.76 13.35 -1.78
CA SER A 302 -10.57 12.17 -2.04
C SER A 302 -9.69 10.91 -2.03
N LEU A 303 -10.20 9.85 -1.42
CA LEU A 303 -9.62 8.51 -1.50
C LEU A 303 -10.50 7.70 -2.45
N TYR A 304 -9.91 7.24 -3.54
CA TYR A 304 -10.58 6.37 -4.51
C TYR A 304 -10.19 4.91 -4.22
N SER A 305 -11.14 4.00 -4.44
CA SER A 305 -10.92 2.58 -4.23
C SER A 305 -11.63 1.73 -5.27
N VAL A 306 -11.07 0.55 -5.54
CA VAL A 306 -11.70 -0.49 -6.35
C VAL A 306 -11.50 -1.86 -5.71
N ILE A 307 -12.55 -2.67 -5.68
CA ILE A 307 -12.51 -4.05 -5.19
C ILE A 307 -12.86 -5.02 -6.30
N PHE A 308 -11.96 -5.95 -6.56
CA PHE A 308 -12.14 -7.12 -7.41
C PHE A 308 -12.57 -8.30 -6.55
N LYS A 309 -13.62 -9.02 -6.95
CA LYS A 309 -14.25 -10.10 -6.16
C LYS A 309 -14.26 -11.47 -6.85
N CYS A 310 -13.90 -11.52 -8.13
CA CYS A 310 -13.97 -12.71 -8.99
C CYS A 310 -12.60 -13.11 -9.56
N LEU A 311 -11.51 -12.74 -8.91
CA LEU A 311 -10.17 -13.13 -9.37
C LEU A 311 -9.97 -14.64 -9.20
N GLU A 312 -9.11 -15.20 -10.03
CA GLU A 312 -8.72 -16.61 -9.88
C GLU A 312 -7.72 -16.80 -8.72
N PRO A 313 -7.84 -17.91 -7.96
CA PRO A 313 -6.94 -18.25 -6.88
C PRO A 313 -5.54 -18.64 -7.38
N ASP A 314 -4.53 -18.44 -6.54
CA ASP A 314 -3.12 -18.72 -6.85
C ASP A 314 -2.63 -18.06 -8.16
N GLY A 315 -3.23 -16.93 -8.54
CA GLY A 315 -2.90 -16.17 -9.74
C GLY A 315 -2.01 -14.98 -9.42
N LEU A 316 -0.98 -14.76 -10.23
CA LEU A 316 -0.19 -13.52 -10.19
C LEU A 316 -0.91 -12.46 -11.04
N TYR A 317 -1.28 -11.34 -10.43
CA TYR A 317 -1.96 -10.23 -11.11
C TYR A 317 -1.09 -8.99 -11.13
N LYS A 318 -1.17 -8.25 -12.24
CA LYS A 318 -0.59 -6.92 -12.41
C LYS A 318 -1.73 -5.92 -12.59
N PHE A 319 -1.77 -4.92 -11.72
CA PHE A 319 -2.68 -3.79 -11.77
C PHE A 319 -1.89 -2.53 -12.08
N THR A 320 -2.35 -1.73 -13.04
CA THR A 320 -1.75 -0.44 -13.38
C THR A 320 -2.78 0.68 -13.33
N LEU A 321 -2.38 1.86 -12.87
CA LEU A 321 -3.24 3.02 -12.72
C LEU A 321 -2.53 4.27 -13.28
N TYR A 322 -3.28 5.09 -14.00
CA TYR A 322 -2.87 6.46 -14.33
C TYR A 322 -4.07 7.40 -14.29
N ALA A 323 -3.80 8.68 -14.07
CA ALA A 323 -4.80 9.73 -14.10
C ALA A 323 -4.90 10.36 -15.49
N VAL A 324 -6.10 10.80 -15.86
CA VAL A 324 -6.37 11.58 -17.07
C VAL A 324 -6.85 12.96 -16.63
N ASP A 325 -6.26 14.03 -17.16
CA ASP A 325 -6.74 15.39 -16.87
C ASP A 325 -7.90 15.81 -17.79
N THR A 326 -8.53 16.95 -17.49
CA THR A 326 -9.64 17.50 -18.29
C THR A 326 -9.29 17.81 -19.75
N ARG A 327 -8.00 17.87 -20.10
CA ARG A 327 -7.48 18.11 -21.45
C ARG A 327 -7.00 16.84 -22.15
N GLY A 328 -6.98 15.70 -21.44
CA GLY A 328 -6.57 14.40 -21.98
C GLY A 328 -5.09 14.05 -21.77
N ARG A 329 -4.32 14.79 -20.95
CA ARG A 329 -2.96 14.34 -20.58
C ARG A 329 -3.03 13.15 -19.65
N HIS A 330 -2.06 12.26 -19.77
CA HIS A 330 -1.90 11.10 -18.90
C HIS A 330 -0.81 11.35 -17.87
N SER A 331 -1.04 10.93 -16.63
CA SER A 331 0.02 10.85 -15.64
C SER A 331 1.01 9.72 -15.98
N GLU A 332 2.14 9.70 -15.30
CA GLU A 332 2.95 8.48 -15.23
C GLU A 332 2.15 7.32 -14.61
N LEU A 333 2.49 6.10 -15.01
CA LEU A 333 1.83 4.87 -14.59
C LEU A 333 2.30 4.44 -13.19
N SER A 334 1.37 4.04 -12.34
CA SER A 334 1.64 3.32 -11.09
C SER A 334 1.25 1.86 -11.23
N THR A 335 2.02 0.95 -10.62
CA THR A 335 1.85 -0.50 -10.77
C THR A 335 1.86 -1.21 -9.43
N VAL A 336 0.95 -2.17 -9.25
CA VAL A 336 0.94 -3.13 -8.14
C VAL A 336 0.89 -4.54 -8.72
N THR A 337 1.83 -5.40 -8.31
CA THR A 337 1.84 -6.83 -8.64
C THR A 337 1.68 -7.66 -7.37
N LEU A 338 0.76 -8.64 -7.39
CA LEU A 338 0.52 -9.51 -6.25
C LEU A 338 0.01 -10.87 -6.68
N ARG A 339 0.24 -11.88 -5.84
CA ARG A 339 -0.36 -13.21 -6.00
C ARG A 339 -1.59 -13.34 -5.09
N THR A 340 -2.72 -13.78 -5.64
CA THR A 340 -3.91 -14.09 -4.84
C THR A 340 -3.66 -15.31 -3.95
N ALA A 341 -4.35 -15.41 -2.83
CA ALA A 341 -4.13 -16.52 -1.90
C ALA A 341 -4.48 -17.88 -2.53
N CYS A 342 -3.93 -18.95 -1.96
CA CYS A 342 -4.25 -20.31 -2.39
C CYS A 342 -5.76 -20.59 -2.31
N PRO A 343 -6.31 -21.43 -3.20
CA PRO A 343 -7.72 -21.81 -3.14
C PRO A 343 -8.03 -22.55 -1.84
N LEU A 344 -9.29 -22.50 -1.44
CA LEU A 344 -9.76 -23.22 -0.26
C LEU A 344 -9.61 -24.72 -0.44
N VAL A 345 -9.24 -25.39 0.64
CA VAL A 345 -9.06 -26.84 0.67
C VAL A 345 -9.82 -27.40 1.87
N ASP A 346 -10.75 -28.31 1.59
CA ASP A 346 -11.39 -29.12 2.62
C ASP A 346 -10.44 -30.27 2.98
N ASP A 347 -9.72 -30.09 4.09
CA ASP A 347 -8.69 -31.02 4.53
C ASP A 347 -9.25 -32.40 4.90
N SER A 348 -10.44 -32.43 5.50
CA SER A 348 -11.11 -33.68 5.87
C SER A 348 -11.56 -34.45 4.63
N LYS A 349 -12.09 -33.74 3.64
CA LYS A 349 -12.46 -34.36 2.37
C LYS A 349 -11.24 -34.86 1.59
N ALA A 350 -10.11 -34.14 1.64
CA ALA A 350 -8.87 -34.58 1.02
C ALA A 350 -8.34 -35.88 1.64
N GLU A 351 -8.38 -36.00 2.97
CA GLU A 351 -7.99 -37.23 3.68
C GLU A 351 -8.93 -38.41 3.34
N GLU A 352 -10.25 -38.18 3.34
CA GLU A 352 -11.25 -39.19 2.95
C GLU A 352 -11.01 -39.69 1.51
N ILE A 353 -10.68 -38.79 0.58
CA ILE A 353 -10.35 -39.17 -0.80
C ILE A 353 -9.06 -39.98 -0.84
N ALA A 354 -8.02 -39.61 -0.08
CA ALA A 354 -6.77 -40.37 -0.03
C ALA A 354 -7.00 -41.82 0.43
N ASP A 355 -7.78 -42.01 1.50
CA ASP A 355 -8.15 -43.32 2.01
C ASP A 355 -8.99 -44.12 0.99
N LYS A 356 -9.94 -43.46 0.34
CA LYS A 356 -10.75 -44.07 -0.72
C LYS A 356 -9.87 -44.55 -1.88
N ILE A 357 -8.90 -43.74 -2.32
CA ILE A 357 -8.00 -44.08 -3.42
C ILE A 357 -7.09 -45.25 -3.04
N TYR A 358 -6.53 -45.24 -1.84
CA TYR A 358 -5.75 -46.37 -1.33
C TYR A 358 -6.55 -47.68 -1.32
N ASN A 359 -7.80 -47.63 -0.84
CA ASN A 359 -8.69 -48.80 -0.85
C ASN A 359 -9.02 -49.29 -2.26
N LEU A 360 -9.23 -48.37 -3.23
CA LEU A 360 -9.46 -48.74 -4.63
C LEU A 360 -8.21 -49.36 -5.28
N TYR A 361 -7.01 -48.89 -4.93
CA TYR A 361 -5.75 -49.45 -5.41
C TYR A 361 -5.46 -50.84 -4.79
N ASN A 362 -5.82 -51.04 -3.52
CA ASN A 362 -5.72 -52.36 -2.88
C ASN A 362 -6.80 -53.35 -3.34
N GLY A 363 -7.92 -52.86 -3.89
CA GLY A 363 -9.03 -53.70 -4.34
C GLY A 363 -8.70 -54.63 -5.50
N TYR A 364 -7.57 -54.42 -6.21
CA TYR A 364 -7.02 -55.22 -7.30
C TYR A 364 -8.08 -56.02 -8.08
N THR A 365 -8.73 -55.43 -9.10
CA THR A 365 -9.07 -56.09 -10.41
C THR A 365 -10.22 -55.49 -11.22
N SER A 366 -11.01 -54.51 -10.74
CA SER A 366 -12.13 -54.00 -11.55
C SER A 366 -11.76 -52.75 -12.36
N GLY A 367 -11.93 -52.79 -13.68
CA GLY A 367 -11.80 -51.60 -14.53
C GLY A 367 -12.75 -50.45 -14.13
N LYS A 368 -13.84 -50.77 -13.41
CA LYS A 368 -14.72 -49.75 -12.80
C LYS A 368 -14.06 -49.02 -11.64
N GLU A 369 -13.28 -49.72 -10.82
CA GLU A 369 -12.56 -49.12 -9.69
C GLU A 369 -11.45 -48.21 -10.18
N GLN A 370 -10.67 -48.64 -11.18
CA GLN A 370 -9.64 -47.82 -11.83
C GLN A 370 -10.25 -46.54 -12.43
N GLN A 371 -11.38 -46.66 -13.14
CA GLN A 371 -12.04 -45.49 -13.71
C GLN A 371 -12.65 -44.58 -12.63
N THR A 372 -13.18 -45.15 -11.55
CA THR A 372 -13.71 -44.39 -10.41
C THR A 372 -12.61 -43.62 -9.67
N ALA A 373 -11.44 -44.25 -9.45
CA ALA A 373 -10.28 -43.60 -8.86
C ALA A 373 -9.81 -42.43 -9.74
N TYR A 374 -9.62 -42.69 -11.04
CA TYR A 374 -9.21 -41.65 -11.98
C TYR A 374 -10.20 -40.48 -12.05
N ASN A 375 -11.51 -40.75 -12.13
CA ASN A 375 -12.53 -39.71 -12.17
C ASN A 375 -12.52 -38.89 -10.87
N THR A 376 -12.47 -39.54 -9.71
CA THR A 376 -12.43 -38.85 -8.41
C THR A 376 -11.23 -37.89 -8.32
N LEU A 377 -10.05 -38.30 -8.80
CA LEU A 377 -8.84 -37.47 -8.81
C LEU A 377 -8.89 -36.32 -9.84
N MET A 378 -9.62 -36.50 -10.95
CA MET A 378 -9.76 -35.49 -12.01
C MET A 378 -10.87 -34.46 -11.75
N GLU A 379 -11.91 -34.85 -11.02
CA GLU A 379 -13.07 -34.01 -10.67
C GLU A 379 -12.73 -32.93 -9.64
N VAL A 380 -11.79 -33.19 -8.72
CA VAL A 380 -11.35 -32.23 -7.71
C VAL A 380 -10.37 -31.19 -8.26
N SER A 381 -10.27 -30.02 -7.61
CA SER A 381 -9.31 -28.97 -8.00
C SER A 381 -7.86 -29.44 -7.90
N ALA A 382 -6.93 -28.76 -8.60
CA ALA A 382 -5.51 -29.08 -8.54
C ALA A 382 -4.93 -29.04 -7.12
N SER A 383 -5.36 -28.05 -6.31
CA SER A 383 -4.94 -27.93 -4.91
C SER A 383 -5.54 -29.01 -4.00
N MET A 384 -6.78 -29.43 -4.24
CA MET A 384 -7.37 -30.59 -3.55
C MET A 384 -6.61 -31.87 -3.92
N LEU A 385 -6.29 -32.07 -5.21
CA LEU A 385 -5.49 -33.21 -5.67
C LEU A 385 -4.10 -33.23 -5.02
N PHE A 386 -3.45 -32.07 -4.90
CA PHE A 386 -2.18 -31.94 -4.19
C PHE A 386 -2.32 -32.28 -2.69
N ARG A 387 -3.42 -31.89 -2.06
CA ARG A 387 -3.69 -32.24 -0.67
C ARG A 387 -3.98 -33.72 -0.47
N VAL A 388 -4.70 -34.36 -1.41
CA VAL A 388 -4.91 -35.81 -1.44
C VAL A 388 -3.57 -36.55 -1.53
N GLN A 389 -2.67 -36.10 -2.41
CA GLN A 389 -1.32 -36.65 -2.52
C GLN A 389 -0.55 -36.55 -1.19
N HIS A 390 -0.64 -35.40 -0.51
CA HIS A 390 0.01 -35.19 0.79
C HIS A 390 -0.47 -36.20 1.85
N HIS A 391 -1.79 -36.38 1.99
CA HIS A 391 -2.37 -37.34 2.93
C HIS A 391 -2.06 -38.79 2.55
N TYR A 392 -2.17 -39.12 1.26
CA TYR A 392 -1.85 -40.46 0.77
C TYR A 392 -0.41 -40.83 1.13
N ASN A 393 0.55 -39.94 0.86
CA ASN A 393 1.95 -40.22 1.17
C ASN A 393 2.22 -40.25 2.68
N SER A 394 1.50 -39.44 3.47
CA SER A 394 1.65 -39.45 4.92
C SER A 394 1.25 -40.79 5.56
N HIS A 395 0.24 -41.46 5.02
CA HIS A 395 -0.28 -42.72 5.57
C HIS A 395 0.27 -43.97 4.86
N TYR A 396 0.45 -43.91 3.54
CA TYR A 396 0.59 -45.11 2.68
C TYR A 396 1.88 -45.17 1.87
N GLU A 397 2.80 -44.20 1.99
CA GLU A 397 4.06 -44.17 1.20
C GLU A 397 4.90 -45.44 1.33
N LYS A 398 4.81 -46.15 2.46
CA LYS A 398 5.46 -47.45 2.68
C LYS A 398 5.04 -48.54 1.68
N PHE A 399 3.87 -48.39 1.05
CA PHE A 399 3.30 -49.31 0.07
C PHE A 399 3.44 -48.81 -1.39
N GLY A 400 4.22 -47.74 -1.58
CA GLY A 400 4.41 -47.05 -2.85
C GLY A 400 3.94 -45.60 -2.76
N ASP A 401 4.73 -44.67 -3.28
CA ASP A 401 4.34 -43.25 -3.37
C ASP A 401 3.08 -43.10 -4.25
N PHE A 402 2.26 -42.09 -3.96
CA PHE A 402 1.02 -41.79 -4.68
C PHE A 402 1.18 -41.77 -6.21
N VAL A 403 2.23 -41.15 -6.74
CA VAL A 403 2.48 -41.03 -8.18
C VAL A 403 2.82 -42.39 -8.77
N TRP A 404 3.82 -43.05 -8.20
CA TRP A 404 4.25 -44.37 -8.65
C TRP A 404 3.10 -45.38 -8.59
N ARG A 405 2.34 -45.37 -7.49
CA ARG A 405 1.20 -46.27 -7.32
C ARG A 405 0.05 -45.95 -8.28
N SER A 406 -0.17 -44.68 -8.59
CA SER A 406 -1.15 -44.30 -9.61
C SER A 406 -0.73 -44.74 -11.01
N GLU A 407 0.56 -44.78 -11.32
CA GLU A 407 1.08 -45.31 -12.58
C GLU A 407 0.88 -46.82 -12.70
N ASP A 408 1.16 -47.57 -11.63
CA ASP A 408 0.94 -49.02 -11.59
C ASP A 408 -0.54 -49.39 -11.77
N GLU A 409 -1.46 -48.70 -11.08
CA GLU A 409 -2.87 -49.09 -11.06
C GLU A 409 -3.71 -48.47 -12.19
N LEU A 410 -3.33 -47.31 -12.72
CA LEU A 410 -4.09 -46.59 -13.76
C LEU A 410 -3.38 -46.55 -15.12
N GLY A 411 -2.10 -46.91 -15.16
CA GLY A 411 -1.24 -46.85 -16.33
C GLY A 411 -0.62 -45.46 -16.59
N PRO A 412 0.46 -45.41 -17.42
CA PRO A 412 1.31 -44.23 -17.56
C PRO A 412 0.58 -42.96 -18.02
N ARG A 413 -0.36 -43.08 -18.97
CA ARG A 413 -1.05 -41.92 -19.53
C ARG A 413 -1.96 -41.23 -18.52
N LYS A 414 -2.69 -42.00 -17.69
CA LYS A 414 -3.59 -41.44 -16.66
C LYS A 414 -2.78 -40.82 -15.52
N ALA A 415 -1.73 -41.50 -15.07
CA ALA A 415 -0.80 -40.98 -14.06
C ALA A 415 -0.12 -39.67 -14.52
N HIS A 416 0.31 -39.59 -15.77
CA HIS A 416 0.91 -38.35 -16.30
C HIS A 416 -0.08 -37.18 -16.37
N LEU A 417 -1.37 -37.42 -16.61
CA LEU A 417 -2.40 -36.39 -16.53
C LEU A 417 -2.66 -35.92 -15.09
N ILE A 418 -2.54 -36.81 -14.10
CA ILE A 418 -2.57 -36.48 -12.66
C ILE A 418 -1.39 -35.57 -12.32
N LEU A 419 -0.17 -35.96 -12.72
CA LEU A 419 1.05 -35.18 -12.51
C LEU A 419 0.95 -33.77 -13.09
N ARG A 420 0.50 -33.63 -14.35
CA ARG A 420 0.32 -32.31 -14.98
C ARG A 420 -0.68 -31.41 -14.25
N ARG A 421 -1.64 -31.96 -13.50
CA ARG A 421 -2.55 -31.16 -12.66
C ARG A 421 -1.86 -30.68 -11.39
N LEU A 422 -1.02 -31.52 -10.78
CA LEU A 422 -0.22 -31.15 -9.62
C LEU A 422 0.77 -30.02 -9.95
N GLU A 423 1.35 -30.04 -11.16
CA GLU A 423 2.25 -28.98 -11.66
C GLU A 423 1.58 -27.61 -11.82
N LYS A 424 0.24 -27.53 -11.86
CA LYS A 424 -0.48 -26.24 -11.92
C LYS A 424 -0.49 -25.49 -10.59
N VAL A 425 -0.18 -26.16 -9.48
CA VAL A 425 -0.13 -25.53 -8.16
C VAL A 425 1.19 -24.79 -8.04
N SER A 426 1.15 -23.50 -7.68
CA SER A 426 2.37 -22.71 -7.55
C SER A 426 3.30 -23.24 -6.46
N SER A 427 4.57 -22.86 -6.55
CA SER A 427 5.56 -23.16 -5.50
C SER A 427 5.07 -22.68 -4.12
N HIS A 428 4.52 -21.46 -4.04
CA HIS A 428 3.97 -20.88 -2.81
C HIS A 428 2.87 -21.75 -2.20
N CYS A 429 1.87 -22.12 -3.01
CA CYS A 429 0.76 -22.93 -2.52
C CYS A 429 1.17 -24.37 -2.23
N SER A 430 2.08 -24.95 -3.01
CA SER A 430 2.60 -26.30 -2.76
C SER A 430 3.27 -26.40 -1.38
N THR A 431 4.00 -25.36 -0.95
CA THR A 431 4.61 -25.31 0.40
C THR A 431 3.53 -25.24 1.47
N LEU A 432 2.55 -24.35 1.32
CA LEU A 432 1.48 -24.18 2.32
C LEU A 432 0.57 -25.41 2.42
N LEU A 433 0.27 -26.07 1.31
CA LEU A 433 -0.57 -27.27 1.26
C LEU A 433 0.09 -28.52 1.84
N ARG A 434 1.38 -28.47 2.19
CA ARG A 434 2.09 -29.52 2.96
C ARG A 434 1.98 -29.33 4.48
N SER A 435 1.24 -28.33 4.96
CA SER A 435 1.03 -28.07 6.39
C SER A 435 0.35 -29.27 7.08
N ALA A 436 0.55 -29.45 8.39
CA ALA A 436 -0.03 -30.60 9.10
C ALA A 436 -1.57 -30.61 9.07
N TYR A 437 -2.19 -29.44 9.20
CA TYR A 437 -3.64 -29.27 9.03
C TYR A 437 -3.97 -27.97 8.31
N ILE A 438 -5.12 -27.97 7.64
CA ILE A 438 -5.68 -26.78 7.00
C ILE A 438 -7.11 -26.59 7.50
N GLN A 439 -7.41 -25.40 8.03
CA GLN A 439 -8.75 -25.00 8.43
C GLN A 439 -9.23 -23.82 7.60
N SER A 440 -10.53 -23.68 7.42
CA SER A 440 -11.11 -22.51 6.77
C SER A 440 -11.68 -21.55 7.80
N ARG A 441 -11.39 -20.26 7.62
CA ARG A 441 -12.04 -19.18 8.37
C ARG A 441 -12.70 -18.21 7.41
N THR A 442 -13.80 -17.63 7.85
CA THR A 442 -14.55 -16.63 7.09
C THR A 442 -14.39 -15.28 7.77
N GLU A 443 -13.87 -14.31 7.04
CA GLU A 443 -13.83 -12.92 7.46
C GLU A 443 -14.85 -12.12 6.64
N THR A 444 -15.61 -11.25 7.28
CA THR A 444 -16.54 -10.36 6.58
C THR A 444 -16.04 -8.94 6.74
N MET A 445 -15.75 -8.28 5.62
CA MET A 445 -15.21 -6.92 5.62
C MET A 445 -16.15 -5.96 4.88
N PRO A 446 -16.28 -4.71 5.35
CA PRO A 446 -17.01 -3.68 4.64
C PRO A 446 -16.21 -3.18 3.44
N TYR A 447 -16.91 -2.75 2.40
CA TYR A 447 -16.37 -2.02 1.27
C TYR A 447 -17.38 -0.98 0.80
N LEU A 448 -16.87 0.11 0.23
CA LEU A 448 -17.71 1.17 -0.29
C LEU A 448 -18.12 0.86 -1.74
N PHE A 449 -19.40 1.02 -2.03
CA PHE A 449 -19.99 0.85 -3.34
C PHE A 449 -20.63 2.17 -3.76
N CYS A 450 -19.96 2.91 -4.64
CA CYS A 450 -20.41 4.21 -5.14
C CYS A 450 -20.90 4.13 -6.58
N ARG A 451 -21.93 4.92 -6.89
CA ARG A 451 -22.54 5.03 -8.22
C ARG A 451 -22.74 6.49 -8.59
N SER A 452 -22.57 6.82 -9.87
CA SER A 452 -22.90 8.17 -10.36
C SER A 452 -24.42 8.37 -10.39
N GLU A 453 -24.90 9.48 -9.85
CA GLU A 453 -26.31 9.89 -9.95
C GLU A 453 -26.62 10.59 -11.28
N GLU A 454 -25.63 11.25 -11.86
CA GLU A 454 -25.75 12.05 -13.08
C GLU A 454 -24.73 11.57 -14.12
N VAL A 455 -25.19 11.26 -15.33
CA VAL A 455 -24.29 11.09 -16.48
C VAL A 455 -23.99 12.49 -17.03
N ARG A 456 -22.78 12.99 -16.78
CA ARG A 456 -22.38 14.32 -17.28
C ARG A 456 -22.04 14.23 -18.77
N PRO A 457 -22.50 15.18 -19.61
CA PRO A 457 -22.15 15.17 -21.02
C PRO A 457 -20.67 15.54 -21.21
N PRO A 458 -19.82 14.66 -21.76
CA PRO A 458 -18.46 15.04 -22.13
C PRO A 458 -18.50 16.01 -23.31
N GLY A 459 -17.68 17.07 -23.26
CA GLY A 459 -17.43 17.93 -24.40
C GLY A 459 -16.44 17.26 -25.36
N MET A 460 -16.48 17.61 -26.65
CA MET A 460 -15.65 16.97 -27.69
C MET A 460 -14.13 17.17 -27.50
N VAL A 461 -13.71 18.16 -26.68
CA VAL A 461 -12.31 18.50 -26.40
C VAL A 461 -12.02 18.62 -24.90
N TRP A 462 -13.05 18.71 -24.05
CA TRP A 462 -12.93 18.89 -22.60
C TRP A 462 -13.78 17.85 -21.85
N TYR A 463 -13.12 17.09 -21.00
CA TYR A 463 -13.77 16.10 -20.14
C TYR A 463 -14.24 16.73 -18.83
N SER A 464 -15.29 16.17 -18.22
CA SER A 464 -15.82 16.63 -16.94
C SER A 464 -14.87 16.33 -15.78
N ILE A 465 -14.86 17.18 -14.75
CA ILE A 465 -14.07 16.96 -13.52
C ILE A 465 -14.70 15.80 -12.72
N LEU A 466 -13.90 14.77 -12.43
CA LEU A 466 -14.33 13.55 -11.72
C LEU A 466 -14.76 13.84 -10.28
N LYS A 467 -14.00 14.70 -9.59
CA LYS A 467 -14.24 15.06 -8.18
C LYS A 467 -15.63 15.66 -7.98
N ASP A 468 -16.08 16.44 -8.95
CA ASP A 468 -17.34 17.17 -8.88
C ASP A 468 -18.56 16.26 -9.16
N THR A 469 -18.35 15.07 -9.73
CA THR A 469 -19.43 14.11 -10.02
C THR A 469 -20.16 13.74 -8.73
N LYS A 470 -21.49 13.84 -8.74
CA LYS A 470 -22.33 13.42 -7.62
C LYS A 470 -22.41 11.91 -7.59
N VAL A 471 -22.04 11.32 -6.46
CA VAL A 471 -22.07 9.88 -6.28
C VAL A 471 -22.88 9.53 -5.04
N THR A 472 -23.74 8.52 -5.17
CA THR A 472 -24.37 7.85 -4.03
C THR A 472 -23.47 6.71 -3.60
N CYS A 473 -23.07 6.66 -2.34
CA CYS A 473 -22.22 5.60 -1.81
C CYS A 473 -22.95 4.79 -0.73
N GLU A 474 -22.90 3.48 -0.85
CA GLU A 474 -23.43 2.52 0.11
C GLU A 474 -22.30 1.64 0.66
N GLU A 475 -22.33 1.35 1.95
CA GLU A 475 -21.44 0.34 2.54
C GLU A 475 -22.03 -1.05 2.31
N LYS A 476 -21.23 -1.95 1.73
CA LYS A 476 -21.60 -3.36 1.49
C LYS A 476 -20.58 -4.28 2.15
N MET A 477 -20.99 -5.52 2.37
CA MET A 477 -20.14 -6.54 2.99
C MET A 477 -19.66 -7.55 1.95
N VAL A 478 -18.39 -7.96 2.05
CA VAL A 478 -17.83 -9.08 1.28
C VAL A 478 -17.35 -10.16 2.25
N SER A 479 -17.76 -11.40 1.98
CA SER A 479 -17.29 -12.58 2.71
C SER A 479 -16.03 -13.11 2.04
N MET A 480 -14.93 -13.12 2.80
CA MET A 480 -13.64 -13.62 2.37
C MET A 480 -13.33 -14.92 3.12
N LEU A 481 -13.31 -16.01 2.38
CA LEU A 481 -12.89 -17.30 2.88
C LEU A 481 -11.36 -17.40 2.78
N ARG A 482 -10.72 -17.87 3.85
CA ARG A 482 -9.27 -18.05 3.92
C ARG A 482 -8.90 -19.39 4.51
N ASN A 483 -7.86 -20.00 3.97
CA ASN A 483 -7.17 -21.09 4.65
C ASN A 483 -6.36 -20.57 5.83
N THR A 484 -6.32 -21.37 6.89
CA THR A 484 -5.49 -21.23 8.07
C THR A 484 -4.60 -22.46 8.13
N TYR A 485 -3.31 -22.23 8.02
CA TYR A 485 -2.28 -23.27 7.97
C TYR A 485 -1.59 -23.34 9.33
N GLY A 486 -1.35 -24.55 9.84
CA GLY A 486 -0.57 -24.69 11.07
C GLY A 486 0.03 -26.08 11.29
N GLU A 487 0.74 -26.19 12.42
CA GLU A 487 1.48 -27.38 12.84
C GLU A 487 0.73 -28.28 13.85
N SER A 488 -0.13 -27.73 14.74
CA SER A 488 -1.12 -28.49 15.52
C SER A 488 -2.51 -27.82 15.61
N LYS A 489 -3.61 -28.60 15.59
CA LYS A 489 -5.03 -28.12 15.55
C LYS A 489 -5.45 -27.14 16.67
N GLY A 490 -4.58 -26.86 17.65
CA GLY A 490 -4.88 -26.10 18.85
C GLY A 490 -4.61 -24.59 18.82
N ARG A 491 -4.12 -24.00 17.71
CA ARG A 491 -3.87 -22.55 17.58
C ARG A 491 -4.04 -21.98 16.18
#